data_AF-A0A4W3GKZ4-F1
#
_entry.id   AF-A0A4W3GKZ4-F1
#
_cell.length_a   1.000
_cell.length_b   1.000
_cell.length_c   1.000
_cell.angle_alpha   90.00
_cell.angle_beta   90.00
_cell.angle_gamma   90.00
#
_symmetry.space_group_name_H-M   'P 1'
#
loop_
_entity.id
_entity.type
_entity.pdbx_description
1 polymer ?
#
loop_
_entity_poly.entity_id
_entity_poly.type
_entity_poly.pdbx_seq_one_letter_code
_entity_poly.pdbx_strand_id
1 'polypeptide(L)'
;EIKSLNIKQEGGTVSLSCSYTTSSNYAALYWYRHHPGLGPQYILYRHTYGVDNTADYAKGRFTSHLDKNQEQTTLIILSVIVNDSATYCCGLRSDAQCCKAVTSLYTNPTNLQAQCYPKQLCFRWFYI
;
A
#
# COMPACT_ATOMS: atom_id res chain seq x y z
N GLU A 1 6.47 7.73 -8.93
CA GLU A 1 7.66 7.07 -9.53
C GLU A 1 7.85 5.72 -8.88
N ILE A 2 8.23 4.69 -9.65
CA ILE A 2 8.51 3.34 -9.13
C ILE A 2 9.86 3.39 -8.42
N LYS A 3 9.92 2.97 -7.16
CA LYS A 3 11.14 3.11 -6.35
C LYS A 3 12.09 1.92 -6.43
N SER A 4 11.59 0.73 -6.74
CA SER A 4 12.44 -0.45 -6.91
C SER A 4 11.75 -1.52 -7.75
N LEU A 5 12.57 -2.27 -8.50
CA LEU A 5 12.19 -3.45 -9.25
C LEU A 5 12.66 -4.69 -8.47
N ASN A 6 11.73 -5.61 -8.20
CA ASN A 6 12.03 -6.91 -7.60
C ASN A 6 11.73 -7.99 -8.64
N ILE A 7 12.62 -8.98 -8.77
CA ILE A 7 12.48 -10.12 -9.68
C ILE A 7 12.70 -11.39 -8.85
N LYS A 8 11.76 -12.34 -8.93
CA LYS A 8 11.86 -13.64 -8.25
C LYS A 8 11.24 -14.74 -9.12
N GLN A 9 11.76 -15.96 -8.97
CA GLN A 9 11.14 -17.15 -9.55
C GLN A 9 9.95 -17.61 -8.69
N GLU A 10 9.05 -18.39 -9.29
CA GLU A 10 7.91 -18.99 -8.57
C GLU A 10 8.36 -19.83 -7.38
N GLY A 11 7.52 -19.87 -6.35
CA GLY A 11 7.84 -20.52 -5.07
C GLY A 11 8.80 -19.71 -4.18
N GLY A 12 9.42 -18.65 -4.71
CA GLY A 12 10.28 -17.75 -3.95
C GLY A 12 9.55 -16.88 -2.93
N THR A 13 10.33 -16.15 -2.13
CA THR A 13 9.83 -15.14 -1.20
C THR A 13 10.27 -13.75 -1.64
N VAL A 14 9.34 -12.80 -1.66
CA VAL A 14 9.58 -11.38 -1.96
C VAL A 14 9.39 -10.57 -0.68
N SER A 15 10.26 -9.58 -0.48
CA SER A 15 10.14 -8.58 0.59
C SER A 15 10.17 -7.18 0.00
N LEU A 16 9.12 -6.38 0.24
CA LEU A 16 8.98 -5.02 -0.26
C LEU A 16 8.92 -4.06 0.92
N SER A 17 9.92 -3.18 1.01
CA SER A 17 10.04 -2.20 2.09
C SER A 17 9.56 -0.83 1.66
N CYS A 18 8.72 -0.20 2.48
CA CYS A 18 8.18 1.12 2.26
C CYS A 18 8.37 2.01 3.49
N SER A 19 9.09 3.11 3.32
CA SER A 19 9.19 4.16 4.34
C SER A 19 7.95 5.05 4.31
N TYR A 20 7.48 5.45 5.47
CA TYR A 20 6.47 6.48 5.65
C TYR A 20 7.02 7.57 6.57
N THR A 21 6.27 8.65 6.76
CA THR A 21 6.63 9.70 7.71
C THR A 21 5.36 10.17 8.39
N THR A 22 5.38 10.26 9.71
CA THR A 22 4.21 10.70 10.48
C THR A 22 4.63 11.48 11.71
N SER A 23 3.91 12.57 12.00
CA SER A 23 4.03 13.25 13.29
C SER A 23 3.16 12.61 14.38
N SER A 24 2.30 11.65 14.00
CA SER A 24 1.40 10.96 14.91
C SER A 24 2.06 9.74 15.52
N ASN A 25 1.76 9.49 16.79
CA ASN A 25 2.11 8.22 17.43
C ASN A 25 1.36 7.03 16.84
N TYR A 26 0.28 7.29 16.11
CA TYR A 26 -0.55 6.29 15.46
C TYR A 26 -0.20 6.23 13.98
N ALA A 27 0.04 5.02 13.47
CA ALA A 27 0.24 4.79 12.05
C ALA A 27 -0.62 3.60 11.61
N ALA A 28 -1.31 3.79 10.48
CA ALA A 28 -2.07 2.75 9.81
C ALA A 28 -1.56 2.64 8.37
N LEU A 29 -0.85 1.56 8.07
CA LEU A 29 -0.17 1.34 6.79
C LEU A 29 -0.92 0.31 5.98
N TYR A 30 -1.28 0.71 4.76
CA TYR A 30 -2.03 -0.10 3.81
C TYR A 30 -1.10 -0.59 2.72
N TRP A 31 -1.37 -1.79 2.22
CA TRP A 31 -0.73 -2.35 1.03
C TRP A 31 -1.78 -2.66 -0.04
N TYR A 32 -1.47 -2.24 -1.25
CA TYR A 32 -2.28 -2.47 -2.45
C TYR A 32 -1.42 -3.10 -3.54
N ARG A 33 -2.05 -3.85 -4.44
CA ARG A 33 -1.44 -4.26 -5.72
C ARG A 33 -2.25 -3.71 -6.88
N HIS A 34 -1.55 -3.43 -7.98
CA HIS A 34 -2.11 -2.91 -9.22
C HIS A 34 -1.61 -3.78 -10.37
N HIS A 35 -2.53 -4.53 -10.97
CA HIS A 35 -2.27 -5.19 -12.24
C HIS A 35 -2.40 -4.20 -13.39
N PRO A 36 -1.69 -4.42 -14.52
CA PRO A 36 -1.84 -3.57 -15.70
C PRO A 36 -3.31 -3.44 -16.14
N GLY A 37 -3.79 -2.21 -16.30
CA GLY A 37 -5.16 -1.92 -16.72
C GLY A 37 -6.23 -2.06 -15.64
N LEU A 38 -5.88 -2.43 -14.40
CA LEU A 38 -6.81 -2.54 -13.28
C LEU A 38 -6.56 -1.47 -12.21
N GLY A 39 -7.60 -1.17 -11.44
CA GLY A 39 -7.50 -0.30 -10.26
C GLY A 39 -6.75 -0.96 -9.08
N PRO A 40 -6.46 -0.18 -8.02
CA PRO A 40 -5.86 -0.72 -6.79
C PRO A 40 -6.69 -1.86 -6.18
N GLN A 41 -6.03 -2.97 -5.88
CA GLN A 41 -6.60 -4.08 -5.11
C GLN A 41 -6.00 -4.10 -3.71
N TYR A 42 -6.85 -4.04 -2.69
CA TYR A 42 -6.45 -4.06 -1.29
C TYR A 42 -5.89 -5.44 -0.88
N ILE A 43 -4.72 -5.44 -0.24
CA ILE A 43 -4.06 -6.65 0.27
C ILE A 43 -4.28 -6.76 1.78
N LEU A 44 -3.80 -5.77 2.54
CA LEU A 44 -3.81 -5.77 4.00
C LEU A 44 -3.53 -4.36 4.55
N TYR A 45 -3.82 -4.16 5.84
CA TYR A 45 -3.29 -3.03 6.59
C TYR A 45 -2.78 -3.44 7.97
N ARG A 46 -1.79 -2.70 8.48
CA ARG A 46 -1.25 -2.85 9.82
C ARG A 46 -1.38 -1.57 10.62
N HIS A 47 -1.74 -1.68 11.89
CA HIS A 47 -1.92 -0.55 12.79
C HIS A 47 -1.01 -0.66 14.01
N THR A 48 -0.42 0.46 14.46
CA THR A 48 0.53 0.45 15.59
C THR A 48 -0.07 -0.01 16.92
N TYR A 49 -1.34 0.32 17.18
CA TYR A 49 -2.04 0.01 18.44
C TYR A 49 -3.47 -0.51 18.24
N GLY A 50 -3.74 -1.14 17.09
CA GLY A 50 -5.11 -1.40 16.65
C GLY A 50 -5.27 -2.79 16.07
N VAL A 51 -6.44 -3.00 15.46
CA VAL A 51 -6.74 -4.26 14.79
C VAL A 51 -6.12 -4.25 13.40
N ASP A 52 -5.52 -5.38 13.02
CA ASP A 52 -5.01 -5.59 11.67
C ASP A 52 -6.07 -6.23 10.77
N ASN A 53 -5.93 -6.03 9.47
CA ASN A 53 -6.77 -6.73 8.51
C ASN A 53 -5.95 -7.25 7.31
N THR A 54 -6.41 -8.36 6.74
CA THR A 54 -5.83 -8.97 5.54
C THR A 54 -6.97 -9.50 4.69
N ALA A 55 -6.96 -9.18 3.40
CA ALA A 55 -7.94 -9.68 2.44
C ALA A 55 -7.90 -11.21 2.36
N ASP A 56 -9.04 -11.84 2.09
CA ASP A 56 -9.15 -13.30 2.14
C ASP A 56 -8.19 -14.01 1.19
N TYR A 57 -8.02 -13.49 -0.03
CA TYR A 57 -7.09 -14.05 -1.01
C TYR A 57 -5.61 -13.95 -0.59
N ALA A 58 -5.31 -13.04 0.34
CA ALA A 58 -3.96 -12.72 0.77
C ALA A 58 -3.57 -13.47 2.06
N LYS A 59 -4.54 -14.02 2.79
CA LYS A 59 -4.30 -14.79 4.02
C LYS A 59 -3.36 -15.98 3.74
N GLY A 60 -2.42 -16.22 4.65
CA GLY A 60 -1.46 -17.32 4.57
C GLY A 60 -0.23 -17.06 3.68
N ARG A 61 -0.33 -16.23 2.63
CA ARG A 61 0.81 -15.92 1.75
C ARG A 61 1.38 -14.52 1.91
N PHE A 62 0.53 -13.54 2.25
CA PHE A 62 0.94 -12.15 2.39
C PHE A 62 0.95 -11.79 3.88
N THR A 63 2.08 -11.28 4.34
CA THR A 63 2.22 -10.74 5.69
C THR A 63 2.88 -9.37 5.62
N SER A 64 2.67 -8.55 6.64
CA SER A 64 3.37 -7.28 6.74
C SER A 64 3.77 -6.98 8.16
N HIS A 65 4.97 -6.42 8.28
CA HIS A 65 5.53 -5.91 9.51
C HIS A 65 5.55 -4.38 9.47
N LEU A 66 5.12 -3.76 10.56
CA LEU A 66 5.13 -2.32 10.76
C LEU A 66 6.15 -1.98 11.84
N ASP A 67 7.25 -1.33 11.45
CA ASP A 67 8.22 -0.76 12.37
C ASP A 67 7.95 0.74 12.51
N LYS A 68 7.49 1.13 13.69
CA LYS A 68 7.23 2.54 14.02
C LYS A 68 8.52 3.32 14.24
N ASN A 69 9.54 2.70 14.81
CA ASN A 69 10.78 3.39 15.17
C ASN A 69 11.59 3.75 13.92
N GLN A 70 11.52 2.90 12.89
CA GLN A 70 12.17 3.14 11.59
C GLN A 70 11.25 3.83 10.58
N GLU A 71 10.03 4.17 10.97
CA GLU A 71 8.95 4.63 10.08
C GLU A 71 8.86 3.80 8.78
N GLN A 72 8.88 2.48 8.91
CA GLN A 72 8.92 1.56 7.79
C GLN A 72 7.85 0.46 7.91
N THR A 73 7.25 0.10 6.78
CA THR A 73 6.44 -1.11 6.65
C THR A 73 7.06 -2.02 5.60
N THR A 74 7.07 -3.31 5.88
CA THR A 74 7.61 -4.33 4.97
C THR A 74 6.50 -5.31 4.64
N LEU A 75 6.21 -5.53 3.36
CA LEU A 75 5.32 -6.57 2.86
C LEU A 75 6.15 -7.79 2.47
N ILE A 76 5.77 -8.96 2.97
CA ILE A 76 6.39 -10.25 2.64
C ILE A 76 5.34 -11.08 1.89
N ILE A 77 5.75 -11.62 0.75
CA ILE A 77 4.92 -12.50 -0.09
C ILE A 77 5.64 -13.84 -0.19
N LEU A 78 5.02 -14.88 0.36
CA LEU A 78 5.53 -16.25 0.35
C LEU A 78 5.02 -17.01 -0.87
N SER A 79 5.84 -17.94 -1.35
CA SER A 79 5.50 -18.84 -2.47
C SER A 79 4.88 -18.08 -3.63
N VAL A 80 5.61 -17.07 -4.14
CA VAL A 80 5.12 -16.20 -5.21
C VAL A 80 4.77 -17.00 -6.46
N ILE A 81 3.72 -16.56 -7.16
CA ILE A 81 3.28 -17.13 -8.45
C ILE A 81 3.24 -16.05 -9.53
N VAL A 82 3.13 -16.44 -10.80
CA VAL A 82 3.03 -15.49 -11.93
C VAL A 82 1.95 -14.43 -11.72
N ASN A 83 0.80 -14.79 -11.15
CA ASN A 83 -0.31 -13.85 -10.91
C ASN A 83 -0.04 -12.80 -9.81
N ASP A 84 1.01 -13.00 -9.01
CA ASP A 84 1.47 -11.99 -8.06
C ASP A 84 2.27 -10.87 -8.76
N SER A 85 2.50 -10.97 -10.07
CA SER A 85 3.11 -9.92 -10.89
C SER A 85 2.23 -8.68 -10.96
N ALA A 86 2.65 -7.64 -10.24
CA ALA A 86 1.91 -6.39 -10.14
C ALA A 86 2.82 -5.25 -9.71
N THR A 87 2.26 -4.04 -9.74
CA THR A 87 2.83 -2.91 -9.01
C THR A 87 2.25 -2.89 -7.60
N TYR A 88 3.09 -2.98 -6.58
CA TYR A 88 2.71 -2.95 -5.17
C TYR A 88 2.92 -1.56 -4.61
N CYS A 89 1.90 -0.98 -4.00
CA CYS A 89 1.97 0.34 -3.39
C CYS A 89 1.58 0.27 -1.93
N CYS A 90 2.38 0.90 -1.07
CA CYS A 90 2.04 1.12 0.33
C CYS A 90 1.44 2.53 0.52
N GLY A 91 0.74 2.76 1.63
CA GLY A 91 0.34 4.11 2.00
C GLY A 91 -0.06 4.27 3.46
N LEU A 92 0.35 5.38 4.06
CA LEU A 92 -0.06 5.79 5.40
C LEU A 92 -1.44 6.45 5.35
N ARG A 93 -2.42 5.92 6.08
CA ARG A 93 -3.64 6.67 6.35
C ARG A 93 -3.29 7.85 7.23
N SER A 94 -3.45 9.04 6.67
CA SER A 94 -3.34 10.30 7.40
C SER A 94 -4.71 10.97 7.33
N ASP A 95 -5.23 11.38 8.49
CA ASP A 95 -6.48 12.15 8.56
C ASP A 95 -6.37 13.49 7.80
N ALA A 96 -5.13 13.95 7.57
CA ALA A 96 -4.82 15.18 6.83
C ALA A 96 -4.90 15.06 5.29
N GLN A 97 -4.92 13.84 4.71
CA GLN A 97 -4.90 13.68 3.23
C GLN A 97 -6.28 13.50 2.58
N CYS A 98 -7.36 13.28 3.35
CA CYS A 98 -8.71 13.33 2.79
C CYS A 98 -9.35 14.72 2.78
N CYS A 99 -8.71 15.73 3.37
CA CYS A 99 -9.23 17.10 3.42
C CYS A 99 -8.14 18.14 3.10
N LYS A 100 -7.65 18.17 1.86
CA LYS A 100 -7.30 19.46 1.24
C LYS A 100 -8.31 19.72 0.12
N ALA A 101 -9.55 20.02 0.51
CA ALA A 101 -10.42 20.78 -0.37
C ALA A 101 -9.62 22.04 -0.76
N VAL A 102 -9.41 22.25 -2.05
CA VAL A 102 -8.87 23.51 -2.53
C VAL A 102 -9.78 24.60 -1.97
N THR A 103 -9.26 25.44 -1.09
CA THR A 103 -9.90 26.71 -0.74
C THR A 103 -9.82 27.61 -1.97
N SER A 104 -10.65 27.34 -2.97
CA SER A 104 -10.99 28.30 -4.01
C SER A 104 -12.50 28.39 -4.03
N LEU A 105 -12.96 29.60 -3.76
CA LEU A 105 -14.36 29.97 -3.61
C LEU A 105 -15.13 29.56 -4.88
N TYR A 106 -16.29 28.91 -4.70
CA TYR A 106 -17.29 28.55 -5.71
C TYR A 106 -16.94 27.43 -6.71
N THR A 107 -17.53 26.24 -6.51
CA THR A 107 -18.55 25.64 -7.41
C THR A 107 -19.03 24.26 -6.92
N ASN A 108 -20.29 23.93 -7.23
CA ASN A 108 -21.16 22.86 -6.72
C ASN A 108 -20.55 21.45 -6.49
N PRO A 109 -20.90 20.73 -5.40
CA PRO A 109 -20.43 19.39 -5.09
C PRO A 109 -21.47 18.31 -5.44
N THR A 110 -21.64 17.95 -6.71
CA THR A 110 -22.50 16.79 -7.07
C THR A 110 -21.76 15.66 -7.75
N ASN A 111 -20.42 15.70 -7.85
CA ASN A 111 -19.65 14.57 -8.36
C ASN A 111 -18.19 14.55 -7.89
N LEU A 112 -17.97 14.67 -6.59
CA LEU A 112 -16.64 14.51 -6.01
C LEU A 112 -16.42 13.03 -5.68
N GLN A 113 -16.02 12.23 -6.67
CA GLN A 113 -15.22 11.03 -6.37
C GLN A 113 -13.84 11.50 -5.90
N ALA A 114 -13.75 11.86 -4.62
CA ALA A 114 -12.47 12.11 -3.98
C ALA A 114 -11.80 10.76 -3.71
N GLN A 115 -10.95 10.31 -4.63
CA GLN A 115 -10.09 9.16 -4.38
C GLN A 115 -8.86 9.64 -3.62
N CYS A 116 -8.94 9.66 -2.28
CA CYS A 116 -7.81 9.98 -1.42
C CYS A 116 -6.76 8.86 -1.54
N TYR A 117 -5.77 9.05 -2.40
CA TYR A 117 -4.61 8.16 -2.40
C TYR A 117 -3.63 8.65 -1.31
N PRO A 118 -3.28 7.82 -0.31
CA PRO A 118 -2.20 8.16 0.61
C PRO A 118 -0.91 8.42 -0.18
N LYS A 119 0.09 9.14 0.36
CA LYS A 119 1.42 9.20 -0.30
C LYS A 119 1.90 7.77 -0.59
N GLN A 120 1.87 7.41 -1.87
CA GLN A 120 2.06 6.03 -2.32
C GLN A 120 3.46 5.82 -2.84
N LEU A 121 4.05 4.75 -2.36
CA LEU A 121 5.40 4.32 -2.65
C LEU A 121 5.26 3.00 -3.38
N CYS A 122 5.51 3.01 -4.68
CA CYS A 122 5.16 1.91 -5.56
C CYS A 122 6.40 1.14 -6.03
N PHE A 123 6.27 -0.18 -6.08
CA PHE A 123 7.28 -1.14 -6.49
C PHE A 123 6.74 -1.92 -7.66
N ARG A 124 7.48 -2.01 -8.76
CA ARG A 124 7.04 -2.79 -9.91
C ARG A 124 7.70 -4.16 -9.83
N TRP A 125 6.93 -5.23 -10.01
CA TRP A 125 7.48 -6.58 -10.13
C TRP A 125 7.34 -7.05 -11.57
N PHE A 126 8.38 -7.71 -12.06
CA PHE A 126 8.37 -8.42 -13.33
C PHE A 126 8.95 -9.82 -13.12
N TYR A 127 8.35 -10.77 -13.82
CA TYR A 127 8.85 -12.13 -13.98
C TYR A 127 9.88 -12.19 -15.12
N ILE A 128 10.83 -13.14 -15.04
CA ILE A 128 11.65 -13.63 -16.17
C ILE A 128 11.33 -15.10 -16.35
#